data_AF-A0A932I0T9-F1
#
_entry.id   AF-A0A932I0T9-F1
#
_cell.length_a   1.000
_cell.length_b   1.000
_cell.length_c   1.000
_cell.angle_alpha   90.00
_cell.angle_beta   90.00
_cell.angle_gamma   90.00
#
_symmetry.space_group_name_H-M   'P 1'
#
loop_
_entity.id
_entity.type
_entity.pdbx_description
1 polymer ?
#
loop_
_entity_poly.entity_id
_entity_poly.type
_entity_poly.pdbx_seq_one_letter_code
_entity_poly.pdbx_strand_id
1 'polypeptide(L)'
;MNPHPIKFRELERILRDLGILSLADRGKGSHVVFLRPEKEGSRKGVTYPVKHHGDNSDVSVHVVQSIIRAFGLSPKDFWGS
;
A
#
# COMPACT_ATOMS: atom_id res chain seq x y z
N MET A 1 -9.55 -14.87 -0.38
CA MET A 1 -8.67 -15.09 0.81
C MET A 1 -9.18 -14.40 2.09
N ASN A 2 -8.81 -14.92 3.28
CA ASN A 2 -9.05 -14.26 4.57
C ASN A 2 -7.98 -13.19 4.87
N PRO A 3 -8.31 -12.09 5.57
CA PRO A 3 -7.31 -11.09 5.97
C PRO A 3 -6.23 -11.70 6.87
N HIS A 4 -4.97 -11.48 6.53
CA HIS A 4 -3.81 -11.97 7.26
C HIS A 4 -2.65 -10.96 7.18
N PRO A 5 -1.68 -10.97 8.12
CA PRO A 5 -0.49 -10.16 7.97
C PRO A 5 0.24 -10.53 6.68
N ILE A 6 0.70 -9.53 5.93
CA ILE A 6 1.46 -9.73 4.69
C ILE A 6 2.83 -9.08 4.80
N LYS A 7 3.78 -9.57 4.02
CA LYS A 7 5.11 -8.93 3.95
C LYS A 7 5.02 -7.60 3.24
N PHE A 8 5.85 -6.64 3.64
CA PHE A 8 5.88 -5.32 3.00
C PHE A 8 6.12 -5.41 1.48
N ARG A 9 7.03 -6.27 1.03
CA ARG A 9 7.24 -6.53 -0.41
C ARG A 9 5.99 -7.00 -1.15
N GLU A 10 5.15 -7.76 -0.46
CA GLU A 10 3.92 -8.31 -1.02
C GLU A 10 2.85 -7.24 -1.10
N LEU A 11 2.72 -6.42 -0.04
CA LEU A 11 1.89 -5.23 -0.06
C LEU A 11 2.25 -4.31 -1.23
N GLU A 12 3.54 -3.97 -1.39
CA GLU A 12 3.99 -3.07 -2.46
C GLU A 12 3.69 -3.64 -3.85
N ARG A 13 3.89 -4.95 -4.05
CA ARG A 13 3.52 -5.62 -5.30
C ARG A 13 2.02 -5.50 -5.60
N ILE A 14 1.16 -5.85 -4.65
CA ILE A 14 -0.30 -5.80 -4.83
C ILE A 14 -0.75 -4.37 -5.12
N LEU A 15 -0.27 -3.39 -4.35
CA LEU A 15 -0.62 -2.00 -4.56
C LEU A 15 -0.18 -1.49 -5.93
N ARG A 16 1.03 -1.86 -6.38
CA ARG A 16 1.52 -1.52 -7.72
C ARG A 16 0.64 -2.10 -8.82
N ASP A 17 0.23 -3.36 -8.69
CA ASP A 17 -0.65 -4.01 -9.66
C ASP A 17 -2.05 -3.33 -9.72
N LEU A 18 -2.45 -2.66 -8.62
CA LEU A 18 -3.66 -1.84 -8.52
C LEU A 18 -3.44 -0.37 -8.93
N GLY A 19 -2.28 -0.03 -9.50
CA GLY A 19 -1.96 1.33 -9.97
C GLY A 19 -1.59 2.32 -8.85
N ILE A 20 -1.26 1.84 -7.65
CA ILE A 20 -0.81 2.64 -6.52
C ILE A 20 0.73 2.65 -6.51
N LEU A 21 1.29 3.85 -6.49
CA LEU A 21 2.73 4.08 -6.60
C LEU A 21 3.38 4.13 -5.22
N SER A 22 4.58 3.56 -5.10
CA SER A 22 5.44 3.72 -3.93
C SER A 22 6.35 4.94 -4.13
N LEU A 23 6.29 5.91 -3.23
CA LEU A 23 7.13 7.10 -3.21
C LEU A 23 8.20 6.94 -2.13
N ALA A 24 9.19 6.08 -2.39
CA ALA A 24 10.29 5.78 -1.47
C ALA A 24 11.03 7.05 -0.99
N ASP A 25 11.26 8.01 -1.89
CA ASP A 25 11.99 9.26 -1.60
C ASP A 25 11.19 10.29 -0.78
N ARG A 26 9.89 10.05 -0.56
CA ARG A 26 9.04 10.94 0.26
C ARG A 26 8.85 10.44 1.70
N GLY A 27 9.35 9.25 2.00
CA GLY A 27 9.35 8.70 3.34
C GLY A 27 10.51 9.24 4.18
N LYS A 28 10.25 9.58 5.45
CA LYS A 28 11.32 9.88 6.42
C LYS A 28 11.67 8.61 7.21
N GLY A 29 12.89 8.12 7.06
CA GLY A 29 13.40 6.95 7.79
C GLY A 29 12.66 5.66 7.42
N SER A 30 12.09 4.98 8.42
CA SER A 30 11.37 3.71 8.26
C SER A 30 9.94 3.85 7.71
N HIS A 31 9.68 4.78 6.80
CA HIS A 31 8.36 4.97 6.21
C HIS A 31 8.45 4.98 4.68
N VAL A 32 7.44 4.41 4.02
CA VAL A 32 7.14 4.59 2.59
C VAL A 32 5.82 5.34 2.48
N VAL A 33 5.70 6.22 1.48
CA VAL A 33 4.43 6.86 1.15
C VAL A 33 3.86 6.21 -0.09
N PHE A 34 2.68 5.61 0.01
CA PHE A 34 1.93 5.14 -1.16
C PHE A 34 1.06 6.26 -1.71
N LEU A 35 0.92 6.34 -3.04
CA LEU A 35 0.14 7.33 -3.76
C LEU A 35 -0.82 6.63 -4.73
N ARG A 36 -2.12 6.89 -4.59
CA ARG A 36 -3.10 6.64 -5.65
C ARG A 36 -3.22 7.90 -6.50
N PRO A 37 -2.66 7.94 -7.73
CA PRO A 37 -2.67 9.13 -8.55
C PRO A 37 -4.07 9.43 -9.10
N GLU A 38 -4.45 10.72 -9.19
CA GLU A 38 -5.75 11.14 -9.76
C GLU A 38 -5.86 10.84 -11.25
N LYS A 39 -4.73 10.81 -11.95
CA LYS A 39 -4.57 10.51 -13.38
C LYS A 39 -3.25 9.78 -13.57
N GLU A 40 -3.16 8.95 -14.60
CA GLU A 40 -1.91 8.25 -14.93
C GLU A 40 -0.73 9.23 -15.04
N GLY A 41 0.39 8.90 -14.41
CA GLY A 41 1.58 9.76 -14.35
C GLY A 41 1.50 10.95 -13.38
N SER A 42 0.35 11.21 -12.73
CA SER A 42 0.22 12.29 -11.76
C SER A 42 0.98 12.01 -10.47
N ARG A 43 1.64 13.03 -9.92
CA ARG A 43 2.19 13.01 -8.56
C ARG A 43 1.20 13.53 -7.50
N LYS A 44 -0.03 13.82 -7.90
CA LYS A 44 -1.13 14.30 -7.04
C LYS A 44 -2.18 13.22 -6.89
N GLY A 45 -2.72 13.09 -5.68
CA GLY A 45 -3.78 12.17 -5.33
C GLY A 45 -3.74 11.76 -3.86
N VAL A 46 -4.47 10.71 -3.52
CA VAL A 46 -4.56 10.23 -2.15
C VAL A 46 -3.24 9.56 -1.77
N THR A 47 -2.69 9.95 -0.61
CA THR A 47 -1.46 9.35 -0.09
C THR A 47 -1.70 8.65 1.23
N TYR A 48 -0.98 7.56 1.48
CA TYR A 48 -1.02 6.85 2.77
C TYR A 48 0.41 6.45 3.19
N PRO A 49 0.93 6.97 4.32
CA PRO A 49 2.24 6.56 4.83
C PRO A 49 2.14 5.20 5.53
N VAL A 50 3.12 4.33 5.26
CA VAL A 50 3.24 3.02 5.91
C VAL A 50 4.62 2.90 6.52
N LYS A 51 4.66 2.58 7.81
CA LYS A 51 5.91 2.28 8.50
C LYS A 51 6.39 0.89 8.10
N HIS A 52 7.67 0.75 7.76
CA HIS A 52 8.28 -0.53 7.41
C HIS A 52 9.73 -0.59 7.91
N HIS A 53 10.18 -1.79 8.27
CA HIS A 53 11.57 -2.04 8.71
C HIS A 53 12.34 -2.89 7.68
N GLY A 54 11.95 -2.78 6.41
CA GLY A 54 12.46 -3.58 5.29
C GLY A 54 11.41 -4.50 4.68
N ASP A 55 11.75 -5.11 3.54
CA ASP A 55 10.85 -5.85 2.66
C ASP A 55 10.19 -7.08 3.31
N ASN A 56 10.90 -7.71 4.25
CA ASN A 56 10.45 -8.89 4.97
C ASN A 56 9.71 -8.55 6.28
N SER A 57 9.49 -7.26 6.56
CA SER A 57 8.71 -6.84 7.72
C SER A 57 7.22 -7.16 7.52
N ASP A 58 6.57 -7.59 8.59
CA ASP A 58 5.13 -7.87 8.58
C ASP A 58 4.33 -6.57 8.66
N VAL A 59 3.36 -6.44 7.76
CA VAL A 59 2.34 -5.41 7.80
C VAL A 59 1.09 -6.02 8.43
N SER A 60 0.64 -5.43 9.53
CA SER A 60 -0.53 -5.94 10.25
C SER A 60 -1.80 -5.80 9.41
N VAL A 61 -2.76 -6.70 9.64
CA VAL A 61 -4.07 -6.68 8.98
C VAL A 61 -4.77 -5.33 9.12
N HIS A 62 -4.65 -4.68 10.28
CA HIS A 62 -5.25 -3.37 10.54
C HIS A 62 -4.69 -2.28 9.63
N VAL A 63 -3.37 -2.30 9.37
CA VAL A 63 -2.73 -1.37 8.44
C VAL A 63 -3.21 -1.64 7.01
N VAL A 64 -3.26 -2.91 6.60
CA VAL A 64 -3.77 -3.29 5.28
C VAL A 64 -5.23 -2.84 5.09
N GLN A 65 -6.10 -3.06 6.07
CA GLN A 65 -7.49 -2.59 6.02
C GLN A 65 -7.59 -1.07 5.96
N SER A 66 -6.70 -0.35 6.64
CA SER A 66 -6.64 1.11 6.59
C SER A 66 -6.23 1.60 5.20
N ILE A 67 -5.28 0.94 4.55
CA ILE A 67 -4.87 1.21 3.17
C ILE A 67 -6.03 0.97 2.19
N ILE A 68 -6.70 -0.18 2.31
CA ILE A 68 -7.86 -0.51 1.47
C ILE A 68 -8.94 0.58 1.57
N ARG A 69 -9.24 1.04 2.80
CA ARG A 69 -10.21 2.11 3.03
C ARG A 69 -9.73 3.46 2.48
N ALA A 70 -8.48 3.83 2.76
CA ALA A 70 -7.91 5.11 2.33
C ALA A 70 -7.91 5.25 0.80
N PHE A 71 -7.59 4.16 0.11
CA PHE A 71 -7.55 4.14 -1.35
C PHE A 71 -8.86 3.68 -1.98
N GLY A 72 -9.93 3.41 -1.22
CA GLY A 72 -11.21 2.96 -1.76
C GLY A 72 -11.10 1.69 -2.62
N LEU A 73 -10.25 0.74 -2.20
CA LEU A 73 -10.04 -0.52 -2.89
C LEU A 73 -11.13 -1.53 -2.51
N SER A 74 -11.45 -2.42 -3.43
CA SER A 74 -12.26 -3.61 -3.13
C SER A 74 -11.41 -4.59 -2.32
N PRO A 75 -11.89 -5.09 -1.15
CA PRO A 75 -11.19 -6.14 -0.43
C PRO A 75 -10.97 -7.40 -1.27
N LYS A 76 -11.90 -7.71 -2.19
CA LYS A 76 -11.77 -8.85 -3.10
C LYS A 76 -10.62 -8.67 -4.08
N ASP A 77 -10.47 -7.47 -4.63
CA ASP A 77 -9.41 -7.17 -5.60
C ASP A 77 -8.03 -7.14 -4.91
N PHE A 78 -8.00 -6.69 -3.64
CA PHE A 78 -6.77 -6.67 -2.85
C PHE A 78 -6.31 -8.07 -2.42
N TRP A 79 -7.19 -8.85 -1.80
CA TRP A 79 -6.83 -10.16 -1.22
C TRP A 79 -6.78 -11.28 -2.26
N GLY A 80 -7.33 -11.05 -3.45
CA GLY A 80 -7.61 -12.13 -4.39
C GLY A 80 -8.75 -13.02 -3.88
N SER A 81 -9.50 -13.58 -4.83
CA SER A 81 -10.50 -14.61 -4.52
C SER A 81 -9.82 -15.84 -3.95
#